data_AF-B3DXI9-F1
#
_entry.id   AF-B3DXI9-F1
#
_cell.length_a   1.000
_cell.length_b   1.000
_cell.length_c   1.000
_cell.angle_alpha   90.00
_cell.angle_beta   90.00
_cell.angle_gamma   90.00
#
_symmetry.space_group_name_H-M   'P 1'
#
loop_
_entity.id
_entity.type
_entity.pdbx_description
1 polymer ?
#
loop_
_entity_poly.entity_id
_entity_poly.type
_entity_poly.pdbx_seq_one_letter_code
_entity_poly.pdbx_strand_id
1 'polypeptide(L)'
;MCYKEIMIKIRIFYVLVFPFFFVLSLYAQRPFSLPKQFSVSQVIKVGSGEIIQRIFVDGDKIRVEGPTGIQQQINIIRKDKKIIYTLFPDEHIYFEHPIKEETPLYDITPGDPSAKWTLLGTENLQGALCSKYLMESKAGKATFWIEKETGAPIQIMPEKGNIVVVWKDYKVGPQPEDLFVIPSGFQQIENYSIDPGNKEPGQEEKKPLPLPASPHQVQ
;
A
#
# COMPACT_ATOMS: atom_id res chain seq x y z
N MET A 1 -19.63 17.53 -82.64
CA MET A 1 -20.52 16.36 -82.47
C MET A 1 -19.86 15.49 -81.40
N CYS A 2 -20.24 15.53 -80.12
CA CYS A 2 -21.47 15.00 -79.50
C CYS A 2 -21.72 13.52 -79.82
N TYR A 3 -21.55 12.64 -78.82
CA TYR A 3 -22.36 11.44 -78.49
C TYR A 3 -21.78 10.90 -77.14
N LYS A 4 -22.42 11.03 -75.97
CA LYS A 4 -23.54 10.21 -75.45
C LYS A 4 -23.30 8.71 -75.71
N GLU A 5 -23.26 7.76 -74.76
CA GLU A 5 -23.59 7.68 -73.34
C GLU A 5 -22.95 6.36 -72.78
N ILE A 6 -23.36 5.98 -71.56
CA ILE A 6 -23.82 4.62 -71.18
C ILE A 6 -22.87 3.80 -70.27
N MET A 7 -23.37 3.61 -69.03
CA MET A 7 -23.22 2.50 -68.08
C MET A 7 -22.38 2.76 -66.82
N ILE A 8 -23.00 3.04 -65.66
CA ILE A 8 -23.80 2.14 -64.77
C ILE A 8 -22.92 1.54 -63.67
N LYS A 9 -23.22 2.02 -62.44
CA LYS A 9 -23.07 1.38 -61.12
C LYS A 9 -21.67 0.88 -60.72
N ILE A 10 -21.16 1.34 -59.56
CA ILE A 10 -21.00 0.50 -58.35
C ILE A 10 -20.16 1.26 -57.30
N ARG A 11 -20.78 1.40 -56.12
CA ARG A 11 -20.23 1.61 -54.77
C ARG A 11 -19.43 2.89 -54.48
N ILE A 12 -20.22 3.85 -53.98
CA ILE A 12 -19.92 4.65 -52.78
C ILE A 12 -19.04 3.85 -51.81
N PHE A 13 -17.76 4.23 -51.69
CA PHE A 13 -16.89 3.83 -50.60
C PHE A 13 -16.54 5.09 -49.81
N TYR A 14 -17.56 5.71 -49.21
CA TYR A 14 -17.33 6.59 -48.06
C TYR A 14 -16.99 5.67 -46.89
N VAL A 15 -15.69 5.42 -46.68
CA VAL A 15 -15.20 5.03 -45.37
C VAL A 15 -15.46 6.23 -44.47
N LEU A 16 -16.61 6.22 -43.80
CA LEU A 16 -16.79 7.02 -42.60
C LEU A 16 -15.71 6.58 -41.63
N VAL A 17 -14.67 7.40 -41.54
CA VAL A 17 -13.69 7.40 -40.46
C VAL A 17 -14.49 7.65 -39.20
N PHE A 18 -14.98 6.57 -38.59
CA PHE A 18 -15.58 6.61 -37.26
C PHE A 18 -14.43 7.05 -36.36
N PRO A 19 -14.44 8.25 -35.77
CA PRO A 19 -13.43 8.57 -34.79
C PRO A 19 -13.78 7.65 -33.62
N PHE A 20 -13.04 6.56 -33.51
CA PHE A 20 -13.01 5.78 -32.30
C PHE A 20 -12.42 6.73 -31.26
N PHE A 21 -13.31 7.50 -30.62
CA PHE A 21 -13.03 8.16 -29.36
C PHE A 21 -12.73 7.01 -28.39
N PHE A 22 -11.47 6.55 -28.43
CA PHE A 22 -10.83 5.89 -27.32
C PHE A 22 -10.90 6.92 -26.20
N VAL A 23 -12.01 6.94 -25.46
CA VAL A 23 -12.05 7.56 -24.15
C VAL A 23 -11.07 6.74 -23.35
N LEU A 24 -9.80 7.18 -23.35
CA LEU A 24 -8.79 6.69 -22.45
C LEU A 24 -9.38 6.97 -21.07
N SER A 25 -10.01 5.96 -20.50
CA SER A 25 -10.43 5.99 -19.12
C SER A 25 -9.13 6.13 -18.33
N LEU A 26 -8.76 7.37 -18.02
CA LEU A 26 -7.75 7.73 -17.04
C LEU A 26 -8.29 7.22 -15.70
N TYR A 27 -8.16 5.91 -15.48
CA TYR A 27 -8.20 5.36 -14.14
C TYR A 27 -7.11 6.12 -13.39
N ALA A 28 -7.53 6.94 -12.43
CA ALA A 28 -6.63 7.77 -11.65
C ALA A 28 -5.66 6.84 -10.92
N GLN A 29 -4.46 6.68 -11.46
CA GLN A 29 -3.40 5.92 -10.83
C GLN A 29 -2.88 6.71 -9.63
N ARG A 30 -2.41 5.99 -8.61
CA ARG A 30 -1.69 6.58 -7.46
C ARG A 30 -0.60 7.52 -7.99
N PRO A 31 -0.51 8.78 -7.51
CA PRO A 31 0.37 9.80 -8.08
C PRO A 31 1.84 9.63 -7.68
N PHE A 32 2.17 8.55 -6.97
CA PHE A 32 3.51 8.20 -6.52
C PHE A 32 3.70 6.69 -6.55
N SER A 33 4.95 6.28 -6.67
CA SER A 33 5.38 4.90 -6.50
C SER A 33 6.55 4.86 -5.51
N LEU A 34 6.67 3.75 -4.80
CA LEU A 34 7.82 3.54 -3.94
C LEU A 34 8.93 2.85 -4.74
N PRO A 35 10.21 3.14 -4.45
CA PRO A 35 11.32 2.41 -5.02
C PRO A 35 11.27 0.95 -4.60
N LYS A 36 11.92 0.09 -5.38
CA LYS A 36 11.99 -1.35 -5.08
C LYS A 36 12.82 -1.67 -3.84
N GLN A 37 13.63 -0.73 -3.36
CA GLN A 37 14.52 -0.93 -2.22
C GLN A 37 14.51 0.31 -1.34
N PHE A 38 14.12 0.17 -0.07
CA PHE A 38 14.14 1.25 0.90
C PHE A 38 13.91 0.75 2.34
N SER A 39 14.14 1.63 3.30
CA SER A 39 13.68 1.48 4.69
C SER A 39 12.91 2.71 5.15
N VAL A 40 11.98 2.53 6.10
CA VAL A 40 11.25 3.63 6.74
C VAL A 40 10.76 3.28 8.14
N SER A 41 10.72 4.28 9.02
CA SER A 41 10.00 4.24 10.30
C SER A 41 8.65 4.94 10.14
N GLN A 42 7.54 4.21 10.23
CA GLN A 42 6.22 4.81 10.26
C GLN A 42 5.78 5.08 11.70
N VAL A 43 5.46 6.34 11.99
CA VAL A 43 4.90 6.78 13.26
C VAL A 43 3.42 7.05 13.04
N ILE A 44 2.58 6.19 13.62
CA ILE A 44 1.11 6.29 13.57
C ILE A 44 0.66 6.95 14.87
N LYS A 45 0.33 8.24 14.80
CA LYS A 45 -0.17 9.01 15.93
C LYS A 45 -1.67 8.81 16.06
N VAL A 46 -2.15 8.48 17.26
CA VAL A 46 -3.55 8.24 17.55
C VAL A 46 -3.90 8.87 18.90
N GLY A 47 -4.67 9.96 18.88
CA GLY A 47 -4.95 10.71 20.12
C GLY A 47 -3.65 11.19 20.78
N SER A 48 -3.41 10.81 22.03
CA SER A 48 -2.17 11.12 22.76
C SER A 48 -1.07 10.04 22.66
N GLY A 49 -1.35 8.92 21.99
CA GLY A 49 -0.41 7.81 21.82
C GLY A 49 0.19 7.76 20.43
N GLU A 50 1.25 6.96 20.28
CA GLU A 50 1.82 6.64 18.98
C GLU A 50 2.21 5.16 18.89
N ILE A 51 2.07 4.61 17.69
CA ILE A 51 2.55 3.28 17.32
C ILE A 51 3.68 3.48 16.32
N ILE A 52 4.81 2.83 16.54
CA ILE A 52 5.96 2.87 15.64
C ILE A 52 6.12 1.51 15.00
N GLN A 53 6.20 1.48 13.67
CA GLN A 53 6.59 0.29 12.91
C GLN A 53 7.73 0.61 11.95
N ARG A 54 8.62 -0.36 11.74
CA ARG A 54 9.73 -0.27 10.79
C ARG A 54 9.45 -1.16 9.59
N ILE A 55 9.69 -0.63 8.40
CA ILE A 55 9.50 -1.34 7.14
C ILE A 55 10.81 -1.35 6.38
N PHE A 56 11.21 -2.52 5.91
CA PHE A 56 12.37 -2.73 5.05
C PHE A 56 11.92 -3.46 3.80
N VAL A 57 12.32 -2.96 2.63
CA VAL A 57 11.98 -3.52 1.33
C VAL A 57 13.25 -3.69 0.53
N ASP A 58 13.43 -4.88 -0.04
CA ASP A 58 14.48 -5.16 -1.01
C ASP A 58 13.94 -6.12 -2.09
N GLY A 59 13.37 -5.53 -3.14
CA GLY A 59 12.72 -6.22 -4.24
C GLY A 59 11.53 -7.04 -3.75
N ASP A 60 11.68 -8.36 -3.83
CA ASP A 60 10.66 -9.34 -3.45
C ASP A 60 10.68 -9.69 -1.96
N LYS A 61 11.58 -9.07 -1.18
CA LYS A 61 11.71 -9.26 0.25
C LYS A 61 11.16 -8.04 0.99
N ILE A 62 10.24 -8.28 1.93
CA ILE A 62 9.66 -7.23 2.76
C ILE A 62 9.77 -7.68 4.21
N ARG A 63 10.12 -6.76 5.11
CA ARG A 63 10.10 -6.97 6.55
C ARG A 63 9.33 -5.84 7.20
N VAL A 64 8.35 -6.18 8.02
CA VAL A 64 7.60 -5.23 8.85
C VAL A 64 7.80 -5.62 10.31
N GLU A 65 8.23 -4.68 11.13
CA GLU A 65 8.43 -4.86 12.55
C GLU A 65 7.58 -3.84 13.31
N GLY A 66 6.87 -4.27 14.33
CA GLY A 66 6.12 -3.36 15.18
C GLY A 66 5.20 -4.10 16.14
N PRO A 67 4.48 -3.35 16.99
CA PRO A 67 3.53 -3.95 17.91
C PRO A 67 2.26 -4.39 17.16
N THR A 68 1.78 -5.59 17.48
CA THR A 68 0.43 -6.06 17.18
C THR A 68 -0.29 -6.25 18.51
N GLY A 69 -1.13 -5.28 18.86
CA GLY A 69 -1.69 -5.22 20.22
C GLY A 69 -0.59 -4.92 21.26
N ILE A 70 -0.46 -5.78 22.26
CA ILE A 70 0.56 -5.66 23.31
C ILE A 70 1.90 -6.33 22.97
N GLN A 71 1.94 -7.16 21.93
CA GLN A 71 3.08 -8.01 21.61
C GLN A 71 3.89 -7.44 20.44
N GLN A 72 5.22 -7.57 20.51
CA GLN A 72 6.09 -7.28 19.37
C GLN A 72 6.00 -8.39 18.33
N GLN A 73 5.84 -8.01 17.06
CA GLN A 73 5.75 -8.94 15.96
C GLN A 73 6.68 -8.51 14.81
N ILE A 74 7.23 -9.51 14.13
CA ILE A 74 8.02 -9.31 12.92
C ILE A 74 7.42 -10.18 11.82
N ASN A 75 7.05 -9.55 10.71
CA ASN A 75 6.57 -10.24 9.52
C ASN A 75 7.63 -10.12 8.42
N ILE A 76 8.16 -11.26 7.97
CA ILE A 76 9.10 -11.35 6.84
C ILE A 76 8.36 -11.99 5.67
N ILE A 77 8.12 -11.22 4.62
CA ILE A 77 7.41 -11.66 3.41
C ILE A 77 8.46 -11.91 2.33
N ARG A 78 8.47 -13.13 1.81
CA ARG A 78 9.36 -13.59 0.75
C ARG A 78 8.53 -13.91 -0.49
N LYS A 79 8.30 -12.90 -1.33
CA LYS A 79 7.51 -13.05 -2.57
C LYS A 79 8.16 -14.03 -3.54
N ASP A 80 9.49 -14.02 -3.58
CA ASP A 80 10.35 -14.96 -4.31
C ASP A 80 10.11 -16.43 -3.89
N LYS A 81 9.82 -16.67 -2.60
CA LYS A 81 9.54 -18.00 -2.04
C LYS A 81 8.05 -18.30 -1.82
N LYS A 82 7.17 -17.33 -2.10
CA LYS A 82 5.73 -17.41 -1.83
C LYS A 82 5.37 -17.74 -0.37
N ILE A 83 6.17 -17.27 0.58
CA ILE A 83 6.02 -17.56 2.01
C ILE A 83 6.07 -16.30 2.86
N ILE A 84 5.38 -16.33 3.99
CA ILE A 84 5.44 -15.33 5.04
C ILE A 84 5.90 -16.03 6.31
N TYR A 85 6.91 -15.45 6.95
CA TYR A 85 7.31 -15.81 8.30
C TYR A 85 6.76 -14.78 9.27
N THR A 86 6.03 -15.25 10.27
CA THR A 86 5.61 -14.42 11.40
C THR A 86 6.37 -14.86 12.63
N LEU A 87 7.09 -13.93 13.24
CA LEU A 87 7.97 -14.16 14.37
C LEU A 87 7.44 -13.38 15.58
N PHE A 88 7.54 -14.01 16.75
CA PHE A 88 7.30 -13.40 18.05
C PHE A 88 8.63 -13.36 18.81
N PRO A 89 9.35 -12.22 18.79
CA PRO A 89 10.72 -12.15 19.29
C PRO A 89 10.87 -12.50 20.76
N ASP A 90 9.92 -12.07 21.60
CA ASP A 90 9.98 -12.31 23.05
C ASP A 90 9.89 -13.81 23.38
N GLU A 91 9.12 -14.56 22.57
CA GLU A 91 8.90 -16.00 22.73
C GLU A 91 9.93 -16.85 21.99
N HIS A 92 10.76 -16.25 21.13
CA HIS A 92 11.70 -16.95 20.24
C HIS A 92 11.02 -18.04 19.39
N ILE A 93 9.80 -17.77 18.94
CA ILE A 93 9.05 -18.66 18.05
C ILE A 93 8.71 -17.98 16.74
N TYR A 94 8.49 -18.80 15.71
CA TYR A 94 7.94 -18.35 14.44
C TYR A 94 7.02 -19.39 13.83
N PHE A 95 6.20 -18.97 12.88
CA PHE A 95 5.45 -19.87 12.03
C PHE A 95 5.46 -19.37 10.59
N GLU A 96 5.23 -20.31 9.69
CA GLU A 96 5.24 -20.10 8.25
C GLU A 96 3.81 -20.20 7.73
N HIS A 97 3.44 -19.32 6.82
CA HIS A 97 2.21 -19.47 6.06
C HIS A 97 2.41 -19.04 4.60
N PRO A 98 1.71 -19.69 3.65
CA PRO A 98 1.84 -19.36 2.25
C PRO A 98 1.28 -17.96 1.98
N ILE A 99 1.89 -17.24 1.03
CA ILE A 99 1.31 -16.00 0.51
C ILE A 99 0.02 -16.34 -0.22
N LYS A 100 -1.10 -15.77 0.25
CA LYS A 100 -2.37 -15.73 -0.49
C LYS A 100 -2.51 -14.36 -1.15
N GLU A 101 -3.17 -14.28 -2.31
CA GLU A 101 -3.36 -13.01 -3.03
C GLU A 101 -4.07 -11.95 -2.18
N GLU A 102 -4.93 -12.39 -1.26
CA GLU A 102 -5.70 -11.55 -0.35
C GLU A 102 -4.88 -11.02 0.84
N THR A 103 -3.59 -11.37 0.97
CA THR A 103 -2.80 -11.05 2.15
C THR A 103 -2.52 -9.54 2.23
N PRO A 104 -3.04 -8.81 3.24
CA PRO A 104 -2.97 -7.35 3.29
C PRO A 104 -1.56 -6.76 3.25
N LEU A 105 -0.58 -7.51 3.77
CA LEU A 105 0.83 -7.08 3.85
C LEU A 105 1.57 -7.11 2.50
N TYR A 106 0.93 -7.56 1.42
CA TYR A 106 1.54 -7.66 0.10
C TYR A 106 1.78 -6.29 -0.57
N ASP A 107 0.86 -5.33 -0.38
CA ASP A 107 1.02 -3.94 -0.81
C ASP A 107 1.31 -3.05 0.40
N ILE A 108 2.60 -2.76 0.58
CA ILE A 108 3.10 -1.82 1.58
C ILE A 108 3.02 -0.36 1.12
N THR A 109 2.56 -0.11 -0.10
CA THR A 109 2.36 1.24 -0.60
C THR A 109 1.08 1.83 -0.03
N PRO A 110 1.13 2.96 0.68
CA PRO A 110 -0.06 3.51 1.30
C PRO A 110 -1.04 4.08 0.28
N GLY A 111 -2.32 4.10 0.67
CA GLY A 111 -3.41 4.62 -0.13
C GLY A 111 -4.01 3.58 -1.07
N ASP A 112 -5.31 3.68 -1.29
CA ASP A 112 -6.06 2.74 -2.14
C ASP A 112 -5.62 2.90 -3.62
N PRO A 113 -5.15 1.82 -4.28
CA PRO A 113 -4.69 1.88 -5.67
C PRO A 113 -5.81 2.21 -6.67
N SER A 114 -7.08 2.03 -6.27
CA SER A 114 -8.28 2.35 -7.04
C SER A 114 -8.90 3.71 -6.69
N ALA A 115 -8.32 4.43 -5.72
CA ALA A 115 -8.84 5.73 -5.32
C ALA A 115 -8.65 6.79 -6.40
N LYS A 116 -9.52 7.81 -6.35
CA LYS A 116 -9.33 9.03 -7.12
C LYS A 116 -8.34 9.94 -6.39
N TRP A 117 -7.35 10.44 -7.12
CA TRP A 117 -6.33 11.35 -6.60
C TRP A 117 -6.46 12.73 -7.24
N THR A 118 -6.49 13.79 -6.41
CA THR A 118 -6.58 15.18 -6.86
C THR A 118 -5.42 15.98 -6.29
N LEU A 119 -4.61 16.62 -7.14
CA LEU A 119 -3.56 17.55 -6.69
C LEU A 119 -4.21 18.80 -6.10
N LEU A 120 -3.88 19.12 -4.85
CA LEU A 120 -4.35 20.32 -4.16
C LEU A 120 -3.36 21.47 -4.24
N GLY A 121 -2.08 21.19 -4.52
CA GLY A 121 -1.05 22.19 -4.67
C GLY A 121 0.32 21.71 -4.21
N THR A 122 1.20 22.66 -3.94
CA THR A 122 2.54 22.43 -3.38
C THR A 122 2.67 23.22 -2.09
N GLU A 123 3.19 22.59 -1.03
CA GLU A 123 3.50 23.27 0.23
C GLU A 123 4.74 22.68 0.91
N ASN A 124 5.41 23.48 1.75
CA ASN A 124 6.52 23.00 2.57
C ASN A 124 5.97 22.34 3.83
N LEU A 125 6.37 21.09 4.09
CA LEU A 125 6.02 20.36 5.29
C LEU A 125 7.32 19.82 5.92
N GLN A 126 7.58 20.20 7.17
CA GLN A 126 8.77 19.76 7.93
C GLN A 126 10.11 20.02 7.21
N GLY A 127 10.18 21.11 6.43
CA GLY A 127 11.37 21.48 5.66
C GLY A 127 11.48 20.83 4.27
N ALA A 128 10.57 19.92 3.92
CA ALA A 128 10.52 19.28 2.62
C ALA A 128 9.45 19.90 1.70
N LEU A 129 9.80 20.14 0.44
CA LEU A 129 8.85 20.62 -0.57
C LEU A 129 7.95 19.46 -1.03
N CYS A 130 6.65 19.56 -0.77
CA CYS A 130 5.71 18.47 -1.02
C CYS A 130 4.64 18.83 -2.05
N SER A 131 4.26 17.86 -2.88
CA SER A 131 2.99 17.87 -3.59
C SER A 131 1.90 17.35 -2.64
N LYS A 132 0.83 18.13 -2.47
CA LYS A 132 -0.30 17.79 -1.61
C LYS A 132 -1.42 17.20 -2.44
N TYR A 133 -1.88 16.01 -2.10
CA TYR A 133 -2.96 15.32 -2.81
C TYR A 133 -4.13 15.00 -1.88
N LEU A 134 -5.35 15.09 -2.41
CA LEU A 134 -6.54 14.48 -1.84
C LEU A 134 -6.75 13.11 -2.49
N MET A 135 -6.77 12.06 -1.67
CA MET A 135 -7.21 10.73 -2.04
C MET A 135 -8.68 10.56 -1.66
N GLU A 136 -9.52 10.12 -2.60
CA GLU A 136 -10.93 9.80 -2.38
C GLU A 136 -11.18 8.33 -2.74
N SER A 137 -11.57 7.52 -1.76
CA SER A 137 -11.86 6.08 -1.91
C SER A 137 -13.23 5.73 -1.34
N LYS A 138 -13.68 4.50 -1.54
CA LYS A 138 -14.90 3.98 -0.87
C LYS A 138 -14.77 3.99 0.66
N ALA A 139 -13.56 3.84 1.20
CA ALA A 139 -13.28 3.84 2.63
C ALA A 139 -13.25 5.26 3.24
N GLY A 140 -13.22 6.31 2.40
CA GLY A 140 -13.18 7.70 2.83
C GLY A 140 -12.10 8.51 2.13
N LYS A 141 -11.81 9.69 2.69
CA LYS A 141 -10.85 10.64 2.14
C LYS A 141 -9.63 10.78 3.04
N ALA A 142 -8.48 11.04 2.42
CA ALA A 142 -7.25 11.35 3.13
C ALA A 142 -6.40 12.34 2.33
N THR A 143 -5.68 13.20 3.05
CA THR A 143 -4.66 14.08 2.46
C THR A 143 -3.29 13.42 2.56
N PHE A 144 -2.56 13.44 1.46
CA PHE A 144 -1.19 12.93 1.34
C PHE A 144 -0.24 14.07 1.03
N TRP A 145 0.91 14.07 1.69
CA TRP A 145 2.04 14.95 1.38
C TRP A 145 3.16 14.12 0.83
N ILE A 146 3.40 14.26 -0.47
CA ILE A 146 4.43 13.51 -1.20
C ILE A 146 5.62 14.43 -1.40
N GLU A 147 6.76 14.12 -0.79
CA GLU A 147 8.00 14.88 -0.96
C GLU A 147 8.49 14.78 -2.41
N LYS A 148 8.85 15.92 -3.00
CA LYS A 148 9.20 15.99 -4.43
C LYS A 148 10.56 15.35 -4.76
N GLU A 149 11.54 15.41 -3.86
CA GLU A 149 12.86 14.83 -4.10
C GLU A 149 12.86 13.31 -4.01
N THR A 150 12.23 12.75 -2.97
CA THR A 150 12.27 11.31 -2.69
C THR A 150 11.08 10.54 -3.28
N GLY A 151 9.98 11.23 -3.57
CA GLY A 151 8.70 10.60 -3.94
C GLY A 151 7.96 9.95 -2.77
N ALA A 152 8.46 10.10 -1.54
CA ALA A 152 7.88 9.45 -0.37
C ALA A 152 6.67 10.20 0.20
N PRO A 153 5.64 9.48 0.70
CA PRO A 153 4.55 10.07 1.46
C PRO A 153 5.03 10.40 2.89
N ILE A 154 5.54 11.61 3.12
CA ILE A 154 6.09 12.00 4.43
C ILE A 154 5.01 12.15 5.51
N GLN A 155 3.77 12.42 5.09
CA GLN A 155 2.62 12.47 5.98
C GLN A 155 1.33 12.05 5.27
N ILE A 156 0.46 11.36 6.01
CA ILE A 156 -0.88 10.95 5.58
C ILE A 156 -1.85 11.30 6.69
N MET A 157 -2.92 12.00 6.35
CA MET A 157 -3.94 12.45 7.29
C MET A 157 -5.34 12.16 6.73
N PRO A 158 -6.05 11.13 7.23
CA PRO A 158 -7.46 10.93 6.97
C PRO A 158 -8.27 12.19 7.32
N GLU A 159 -9.32 12.48 6.54
CA GLU A 159 -10.22 13.62 6.81
C GLU A 159 -11.05 13.39 8.08
N LYS A 160 -11.31 12.13 8.41
CA LYS A 160 -12.06 11.70 9.60
C LYS A 160 -11.16 10.89 10.52
N GLY A 161 -11.29 11.14 11.83
CA GLY A 161 -10.51 10.48 12.87
C GLY A 161 -9.29 11.30 13.31
N ASN A 162 -8.66 10.86 14.39
CA ASN A 162 -7.51 11.53 15.00
C ASN A 162 -6.21 10.76 14.72
N ILE A 163 -6.07 10.24 13.50
CA ILE A 163 -4.92 9.45 13.06
C ILE A 163 -4.04 10.31 12.17
N VAL A 164 -2.74 10.34 12.43
CA VAL A 164 -1.75 10.90 11.49
C VAL A 164 -0.64 9.90 11.32
N VAL A 165 -0.35 9.51 10.08
CA VAL A 165 0.80 8.65 9.77
C VAL A 165 1.92 9.53 9.27
N VAL A 166 3.09 9.44 9.91
CA VAL A 166 4.30 10.18 9.54
C VAL A 166 5.39 9.18 9.17
N TRP A 167 6.04 9.39 8.03
CA TRP A 167 7.19 8.60 7.63
C TRP A 167 8.46 9.33 8.06
N LYS A 168 9.31 8.63 8.81
CA LYS A 168 10.61 9.11 9.29
C LYS A 168 11.71 8.16 8.83
N ASP A 169 12.94 8.66 8.81
CA ASP A 169 14.13 7.88 8.46
C ASP A 169 14.00 7.15 7.11
N TYR A 170 13.31 7.77 6.15
CA TYR A 170 13.12 7.22 4.82
C TYR A 170 14.46 7.18 4.07
N LYS A 171 14.92 5.99 3.71
CA LYS A 171 16.19 5.77 3.02
C LYS A 171 15.97 4.88 1.81
N VAL A 172 16.23 5.40 0.62
CA VAL A 172 16.21 4.63 -0.62
C VAL A 172 17.51 3.85 -0.76
N GLY A 173 17.42 2.60 -1.18
CA GLY A 173 18.58 1.76 -1.45
C GLY A 173 18.44 0.34 -0.89
N PRO A 174 19.42 -0.54 -1.23
CA PRO A 174 19.42 -1.94 -0.85
C PRO A 174 19.40 -2.12 0.68
N GLN A 175 18.78 -3.21 1.14
CA GLN A 175 18.69 -3.55 2.55
C GLN A 175 19.56 -4.78 2.85
N PRO A 176 20.15 -4.89 4.05
CA PRO A 176 20.92 -6.06 4.46
C PRO A 176 20.12 -7.38 4.32
N GLU A 177 20.74 -8.43 3.77
CA GLU A 177 20.09 -9.73 3.52
C GLU A 177 19.66 -10.45 4.79
N ASP A 178 20.39 -10.24 5.90
CA ASP A 178 20.11 -10.81 7.22
C ASP A 178 18.80 -10.31 7.84
N LEU A 179 18.26 -9.18 7.37
CA LEU A 179 16.91 -8.74 7.75
C LEU A 179 15.82 -9.69 7.26
N PHE A 180 16.07 -10.46 6.20
CA PHE A 180 15.04 -11.27 5.53
C PHE A 180 15.20 -12.78 5.74
N VAL A 181 15.93 -13.16 6.80
CA VAL A 181 16.08 -14.53 7.27
C VAL A 181 15.56 -14.67 8.70
N ILE A 182 15.21 -15.89 9.09
CA ILE A 182 14.84 -16.18 10.48
C ILE A 182 16.10 -16.10 11.35
N PRO A 183 16.10 -15.31 12.44
CA PRO A 183 17.24 -15.25 13.34
C PRO A 183 17.54 -16.61 13.98
N SER A 184 18.80 -16.85 14.31
CA SER A 184 19.19 -18.05 15.05
C SER A 184 18.49 -18.14 16.40
N GLY A 185 18.10 -19.35 16.80
CA GLY A 185 17.45 -19.60 18.09
C GLY A 185 15.93 -19.53 18.08
N PHE A 186 15.30 -19.22 16.93
CA PHE A 186 13.86 -19.27 16.76
C PHE A 186 13.38 -20.71 16.52
N GLN A 187 12.31 -21.11 17.21
CA GLN A 187 11.65 -22.40 17.03
C GLN A 187 10.43 -22.27 16.11
N GLN A 188 10.31 -23.17 15.13
CA GLN A 188 9.12 -23.24 14.27
C GLN A 188 7.94 -23.88 14.99
N ILE A 189 6.76 -23.28 14.85
CA ILE A 189 5.48 -23.83 15.28
C ILE A 189 4.67 -24.23 14.03
N GLU A 190 4.44 -25.53 13.84
CA GLU A 190 3.76 -26.06 12.64
C GLU A 190 2.23 -25.90 12.68
N ASN A 191 1.64 -25.82 13.88
CA ASN A 191 0.19 -25.79 14.10
C ASN A 191 -0.24 -24.54 14.88
N TYR A 192 0.17 -23.36 14.43
CA TYR A 192 -0.32 -22.10 15.00
C TYR A 192 -1.73 -21.82 14.46
N SER A 193 -2.76 -22.18 15.24
CA SER A 193 -4.10 -21.67 15.02
C SER A 193 -4.12 -20.22 15.45
N ILE A 194 -4.33 -19.29 14.51
CA ILE A 194 -4.76 -17.92 14.87
C ILE A 194 -6.15 -18.08 15.47
N ASP A 195 -6.26 -18.27 16.79
CA ASP A 195 -7.53 -18.22 17.49
C ASP A 195 -8.04 -16.77 17.42
N PRO A 196 -9.13 -16.48 16.68
CA PRO A 196 -9.70 -15.14 16.64
C PRO A 196 -10.40 -14.76 17.95
N GLY A 197 -10.46 -15.65 18.95
CA GLY A 197 -11.51 -15.69 19.95
C GLY A 197 -11.11 -15.63 21.43
N ASN A 198 -9.84 -15.51 21.82
CA ASN A 198 -9.51 -15.29 23.23
C ASN A 198 -9.73 -13.82 23.64
N LYS A 199 -10.98 -13.51 23.98
CA LYS A 199 -11.31 -12.34 24.80
C LYS A 199 -10.73 -12.56 26.19
N GLU A 200 -9.67 -11.85 26.53
CA GLU A 200 -9.24 -11.72 27.93
C GLU A 200 -10.38 -11.06 28.75
N PRO A 201 -10.73 -11.60 29.93
CA PRO A 201 -11.80 -11.05 30.75
C PRO A 201 -11.33 -9.73 31.39
N GLY A 202 -11.80 -8.59 30.88
CA GLY A 202 -11.68 -7.30 31.57
C GLY A 202 -11.29 -6.09 30.74
N GLN A 203 -11.11 -6.20 29.41
CA GLN A 203 -10.87 -5.01 28.58
C GLN A 203 -12.18 -4.53 27.94
N GLU A 204 -12.67 -3.40 28.45
CA GLU A 204 -13.68 -2.57 27.80
C GLU A 204 -13.21 -2.29 26.35
N GLU A 205 -14.08 -2.58 25.39
CA GLU A 205 -13.81 -2.69 23.95
C GLU A 205 -13.30 -1.37 23.33
N LYS A 206 -12.00 -1.09 23.46
CA LYS A 206 -11.32 -0.16 22.55
C LYS A 206 -10.99 -0.90 21.28
N LYS A 207 -11.93 -0.80 20.34
CA LYS A 207 -11.82 -1.26 18.95
C LYS A 207 -10.37 -1.14 18.45
N PRO A 208 -9.73 -2.24 18.01
CA PRO A 208 -8.39 -2.17 17.43
C PRO A 208 -8.42 -1.16 16.30
N LEU A 209 -7.54 -0.15 16.33
CA LEU A 209 -7.49 0.79 15.24
C LEU A 209 -7.06 0.04 13.98
N PRO A 210 -7.87 0.05 12.91
CA PRO A 210 -7.43 -0.52 11.65
C PRO A 210 -6.24 0.32 11.17
N LEU A 211 -5.09 -0.34 11.01
CA LEU A 211 -4.12 0.08 10.01
C LEU A 211 -4.90 0.37 8.72
N PRO A 212 -4.58 1.43 7.96
CA PRO A 212 -5.32 1.77 6.74
C PRO A 212 -5.45 0.51 5.89
N ALA A 213 -6.70 0.03 5.78
CA ALA A 213 -7.00 -1.29 5.29
C ALA A 213 -6.48 -1.45 3.86
N SER A 214 -5.75 -2.54 3.62
CA SER A 214 -5.63 -3.08 2.27
C SER A 214 -7.04 -3.48 1.78
N PRO A 215 -7.40 -3.29 0.50
CA PRO A 215 -8.79 -3.22 0.02
C PRO A 215 -9.63 -4.50 0.12
N HIS A 216 -9.12 -5.58 0.71
CA HIS A 216 -9.75 -6.91 0.64
C HIS A 216 -10.66 -7.28 1.82
N GLN A 217 -11.00 -6.35 2.72
CA GLN A 217 -11.95 -6.64 3.80
C GLN A 217 -13.09 -5.63 3.89
N VAL A 218 -14.05 -5.69 2.95
CA VAL A 218 -15.49 -5.49 3.21
C VAL A 218 -16.25 -6.27 2.14
N GLN A 219 -16.82 -7.43 2.51
CA GLN A 219 -17.96 -8.03 1.81
C GLN A 219 -19.24 -7.38 2.31
#